data_AF-A0A535E9X5-F1
#
_entry.id   AF-A0A535E9X5-F1
#
_cell.length_a   1.000
_cell.length_b   1.000
_cell.length_c   1.000
_cell.angle_alpha   90.00
_cell.angle_beta   90.00
_cell.angle_gamma   90.00
#
_symmetry.space_group_name_H-M   'P 1'
#
loop_
_entity.id
_entity.type
_entity.pdbx_description
1 polymer ?
#
loop_
_entity_poly.entity_id
_entity_poly.type
_entity_poly.pdbx_seq_one_letter_code
_entity_poly.pdbx_strand_id
1 'polypeptide(L)'
;MAQPRGLRAVEEVVPKLGAKAGFPALRIGAVTKYDRPIEHLCGQLDVAPLKLPLRARDARYGLVLCFSLDDVDPPKLARELVRVSHPDGAIWVVVWKKDHLPPGVLSWDEAQRVMLTTPWVDNKILSLGDEVYATRYVRRRRPAKV
;
A
#
# COMPACT_ATOMS: atom_id res chain seq x y z
N MET A 1 -5.27 -15.15 10.31
CA MET A 1 -5.35 -14.06 9.32
C MET A 1 -6.16 -14.55 8.14
N ALA A 2 -7.18 -13.81 7.74
CA ALA A 2 -7.99 -14.15 6.57
C ALA A 2 -7.24 -13.73 5.30
N GLN A 3 -7.11 -14.64 4.34
CA GLN A 3 -6.54 -14.33 3.03
C GLN A 3 -7.68 -13.96 2.08
N PRO A 4 -7.56 -12.85 1.33
CA PRO A 4 -8.60 -12.45 0.39
C PRO A 4 -8.66 -13.44 -0.78
N ARG A 5 -9.88 -13.78 -1.18
CA ARG A 5 -10.16 -14.66 -2.32
C ARG A 5 -10.37 -13.84 -3.60
N GLY A 6 -10.30 -14.52 -4.74
CA GLY A 6 -10.57 -13.91 -6.04
C GLY A 6 -9.60 -12.79 -6.41
N LEU A 7 -8.35 -12.85 -5.92
CA LEU A 7 -7.34 -11.86 -6.31
C LEU A 7 -7.14 -11.91 -7.83
N ARG A 8 -7.11 -10.75 -8.48
CA ARG A 8 -6.92 -10.61 -9.92
C ARG A 8 -5.55 -11.11 -10.37
N ALA A 9 -5.43 -11.36 -11.67
CA ALA A 9 -4.20 -11.84 -12.28
C ALA A 9 -3.07 -10.81 -12.14
N VAL A 10 -1.83 -11.30 -12.13
CA VAL A 10 -0.62 -10.48 -11.96
C VAL A 10 -0.52 -9.43 -13.08
N GLU A 11 -0.83 -9.85 -14.29
CA GLU A 11 -0.76 -9.09 -15.53
C GLU A 11 -1.75 -7.91 -15.52
N GLU A 12 -2.84 -8.02 -14.76
CA GLU A 12 -3.81 -6.95 -14.61
C GLU A 12 -3.44 -5.94 -13.53
N VAL A 13 -2.76 -6.38 -12.48
CA VAL A 13 -2.53 -5.58 -11.26
C VAL A 13 -1.17 -4.90 -11.30
N VAL A 14 -0.10 -5.66 -11.52
CA VAL A 14 1.28 -5.20 -11.36
C VAL A 14 1.60 -3.99 -12.25
N PRO A 15 1.20 -3.95 -13.54
CA PRO A 15 1.44 -2.77 -14.38
C PRO A 15 0.78 -1.47 -13.87
N LYS A 16 -0.29 -1.59 -13.06
CA LYS A 16 -1.04 -0.44 -12.52
C LYS A 16 -0.49 0.08 -11.21
N LEU A 17 0.37 -0.68 -10.52
CA LEU A 17 0.94 -0.29 -9.23
C LEU A 17 1.95 0.86 -9.36
N GLY A 18 2.52 1.06 -10.55
CA GLY A 18 3.52 2.10 -10.80
C GLY A 18 4.86 1.80 -10.14
N ALA A 19 5.23 0.52 -10.04
CA ALA A 19 6.58 0.07 -9.72
C ALA A 19 7.58 0.70 -10.70
N LYS A 20 8.71 1.19 -10.20
CA LYS A 20 9.77 1.82 -10.99
C LYS A 20 11.08 1.07 -10.77
N ALA A 21 11.81 0.84 -11.85
CA ALA A 21 13.17 0.36 -11.77
C ALA A 21 14.06 1.35 -10.99
N GLY A 22 15.05 0.83 -10.27
CA GLY A 22 15.98 1.62 -9.48
C GLY A 22 15.45 2.10 -8.12
N PHE A 23 14.17 1.85 -7.82
CA PHE A 23 13.60 2.11 -6.49
C PHE A 23 13.13 0.79 -5.85
N PRO A 24 13.63 0.43 -4.65
CA PRO A 24 13.15 -0.73 -3.93
C PRO A 24 11.64 -0.65 -3.64
N ALA A 25 10.98 -1.79 -3.65
CA ALA A 25 9.60 -1.93 -3.20
C ALA A 25 9.56 -2.50 -1.77
N LEU A 26 8.46 -2.23 -1.05
CA LEU A 26 8.14 -2.84 0.23
C LEU A 26 6.72 -3.40 0.17
N ARG A 27 6.56 -4.68 0.47
CA ARG A 27 5.24 -5.29 0.68
C ARG A 27 5.02 -5.54 2.17
N ILE A 28 3.88 -5.09 2.68
CA ILE A 28 3.49 -5.23 4.09
C ILE A 28 2.25 -6.13 4.17
N GLY A 29 2.25 -7.08 5.10
CA GLY A 29 1.17 -8.06 5.26
C GLY A 29 1.43 -9.36 4.49
N ALA A 30 0.44 -10.25 4.50
CA ALA A 30 0.63 -11.66 4.18
C ALA A 30 0.28 -12.08 2.74
N VAL A 31 -0.13 -11.16 1.88
CA VAL A 31 -0.49 -11.48 0.48
C VAL A 31 0.76 -11.42 -0.40
N THR A 32 1.17 -12.58 -0.92
CA THR A 32 2.44 -12.75 -1.66
C THR A 32 2.28 -12.85 -3.18
N LYS A 33 1.03 -12.84 -3.69
CA LYS A 33 0.71 -13.11 -5.10
C LYS A 33 1.51 -12.25 -6.10
N TYR A 34 1.81 -11.02 -5.74
CA TYR A 34 2.45 -10.05 -6.63
C TYR A 34 3.96 -9.89 -6.38
N ASP A 35 4.54 -10.63 -5.42
CA ASP A 35 5.89 -10.38 -4.91
C ASP A 35 6.96 -10.55 -6.01
N ARG A 36 7.02 -11.72 -6.68
CA ARG A 36 8.03 -11.98 -7.73
C ARG A 36 8.00 -10.98 -8.88
N PRO A 37 6.85 -10.66 -9.50
CA PRO A 37 6.78 -9.64 -10.54
C PRO A 37 7.21 -8.25 -10.07
N ILE A 38 6.84 -7.85 -8.84
CA ILE A 38 7.24 -6.57 -8.27
C ILE A 38 8.75 -6.54 -8.05
N GLU A 39 9.31 -7.60 -7.46
CA GLU A 39 10.75 -7.75 -7.24
C GLU A 39 11.53 -7.66 -8.56
N HIS A 40 11.06 -8.34 -9.61
CA HIS A 40 11.67 -8.27 -10.93
C HIS A 40 11.69 -6.84 -11.50
N LEU A 41 10.60 -6.08 -11.34
CA LEU A 41 10.50 -4.70 -11.85
C LEU A 41 11.32 -3.70 -11.03
N CYS A 42 11.35 -3.84 -9.71
CA CYS A 42 12.03 -2.92 -8.80
C CYS A 42 13.50 -3.27 -8.56
N GLY A 43 13.92 -4.49 -8.91
CA GLY A 43 15.23 -5.06 -8.59
C GLY A 43 15.37 -5.53 -7.13
N GLN A 44 14.52 -5.04 -6.23
CA GLN A 44 14.47 -5.45 -4.83
C GLN A 44 13.05 -5.30 -4.27
N LEU A 45 12.59 -6.33 -3.55
CA LEU A 45 11.37 -6.29 -2.75
C LEU A 45 11.67 -6.64 -1.29
N ASP A 46 11.50 -5.68 -0.40
CA ASP A 46 11.50 -5.92 1.03
C ASP A 46 10.11 -6.39 1.49
N VAL A 47 10.10 -7.20 2.56
CA VAL A 47 8.94 -7.93 3.06
C VAL A 47 8.81 -7.66 4.55
N ALA A 48 7.66 -7.14 4.98
CA ALA A 48 7.37 -6.92 6.39
C ALA A 48 6.00 -7.47 6.79
N PRO A 49 5.83 -7.99 8.02
CA PRO A 49 4.51 -8.28 8.55
C PRO A 49 3.75 -6.97 8.83
N LEU A 50 2.42 -7.03 8.92
CA LEU A 50 1.59 -5.93 9.42
C LEU A 50 1.73 -5.83 10.95
N LYS A 51 2.90 -5.41 11.41
CA LYS A 51 3.22 -5.23 12.83
C LYS A 51 3.95 -3.91 13.01
N LEU A 52 3.37 -3.04 13.82
CA LEU A 52 3.91 -1.71 14.06
C LEU A 52 4.81 -1.72 15.33
N PRO A 53 5.94 -1.01 15.33
CA PRO A 53 6.50 -0.24 14.21
C PRO A 53 7.09 -1.15 13.11
N LEU A 54 7.04 -0.65 11.86
CA LEU A 54 7.61 -1.32 10.70
C LEU A 54 9.14 -1.32 10.78
N ARG A 55 9.72 -2.52 10.73
CA ARG A 55 11.18 -2.72 10.63
C ARG A 55 11.65 -2.52 9.19
N ALA A 56 11.54 -1.30 8.70
CA ALA A 56 11.91 -0.91 7.34
C ALA A 56 12.58 0.48 7.35
N ARG A 57 13.45 0.72 6.38
CA ARG A 57 14.24 1.96 6.30
C ARG A 57 13.38 3.16 5.92
N ASP A 58 13.69 4.31 6.51
CA ASP A 58 13.03 5.59 6.23
C ASP A 58 13.27 6.04 4.79
N ALA A 59 12.25 6.66 4.19
CA ALA A 59 12.26 7.32 2.89
C ALA A 59 12.88 6.52 1.73
N ARG A 60 12.87 5.18 1.81
CA ARG A 60 13.60 4.31 0.88
C ARG A 60 12.76 3.85 -0.31
N TYR A 61 11.49 3.53 -0.07
CA TYR A 61 10.75 2.68 -1.01
C TYR A 61 9.99 3.52 -2.03
N GLY A 62 10.22 3.26 -3.32
CA GLY A 62 9.48 3.90 -4.41
C GLY A 62 8.07 3.31 -4.59
N LEU A 63 7.85 2.10 -4.09
CA LEU A 63 6.55 1.45 -4.00
C LEU A 63 6.39 0.85 -2.61
N VAL A 64 5.32 1.21 -1.90
CA VAL A 64 4.88 0.55 -0.67
C VAL A 64 3.50 -0.06 -0.93
N LEU A 65 3.38 -1.39 -0.88
CA LEU A 65 2.12 -2.12 -1.03
C LEU A 65 1.73 -2.72 0.31
N CYS A 66 0.76 -2.11 0.99
CA CYS A 66 0.33 -2.48 2.33
C CYS A 66 -1.00 -3.21 2.30
N PHE A 67 -0.99 -4.52 2.57
CA PHE A 67 -2.18 -5.32 2.81
C PHE A 67 -2.65 -5.16 4.26
N SER A 68 -3.48 -4.14 4.50
CA SER A 68 -4.05 -3.83 5.81
C SER A 68 -5.31 -4.67 6.09
N LEU A 69 -5.15 -5.99 6.07
CA LEU A 69 -6.26 -6.96 6.10
C LEU A 69 -6.48 -7.63 7.46
N ASP A 70 -5.70 -7.23 8.46
CA ASP A 70 -5.84 -7.64 9.86
C ASP A 70 -5.89 -6.40 10.77
N ASP A 71 -6.13 -6.60 12.07
CA ASP A 71 -6.18 -5.53 13.07
C ASP A 71 -4.88 -4.72 13.11
N VAL A 72 -5.03 -3.39 13.09
CA VAL A 72 -3.92 -2.43 13.08
C VAL A 72 -4.40 -1.05 13.53
N ASP A 73 -3.56 -0.36 14.30
CA ASP A 73 -3.79 1.04 14.70
C ASP A 73 -3.70 1.98 13.47
N PRO A 74 -4.81 2.61 13.02
CA PRO A 74 -4.81 3.35 11.76
C PRO A 74 -3.90 4.60 11.77
N PRO A 75 -3.91 5.47 12.81
CA PRO A 75 -2.99 6.61 12.87
C PRO A 75 -1.50 6.22 12.92
N LYS A 76 -1.16 5.11 13.58
CA LYS A 76 0.23 4.63 13.58
C LYS A 76 0.61 4.04 12.22
N LEU A 77 -0.29 3.28 11.58
CA LEU A 77 -0.05 2.74 10.24
C LEU A 77 0.24 3.87 9.24
N ALA A 78 -0.61 4.90 9.19
CA ALA A 78 -0.42 6.02 8.26
C ALA A 78 0.95 6.70 8.43
N ARG A 79 1.37 6.94 9.68
CA ARG A 79 2.69 7.50 9.99
C ARG A 79 3.84 6.63 9.49
N GLU A 80 3.75 5.33 9.73
CA GLU A 80 4.77 4.36 9.33
C GLU A 80 4.86 4.21 7.81
N LEU A 81 3.72 4.15 7.11
CA LEU A 81 3.68 4.11 5.64
C LEU A 81 4.32 5.35 5.03
N VAL A 82 4.05 6.54 5.56
CA VAL A 82 4.69 7.78 5.11
C VAL A 82 6.19 7.80 5.42
N ARG A 83 6.59 7.37 6.63
CA ARG A 83 8.00 7.35 7.05
C ARG A 83 8.87 6.52 6.11
N VAL A 84 8.43 5.32 5.74
CA VAL A 84 9.23 4.40 4.92
C VAL A 84 9.21 4.76 3.42
N SER A 85 8.21 5.52 2.98
CA SER A 85 8.01 5.83 1.55
C SER A 85 8.93 6.95 1.06
N HIS A 86 9.55 6.72 -0.09
CA HIS A 86 10.29 7.76 -0.80
C HIS A 86 9.35 8.93 -1.19
N PRO A 87 9.79 10.21 -1.14
CA PRO A 87 8.96 11.36 -1.48
C PRO A 87 8.31 11.34 -2.89
N ASP A 88 9.00 10.74 -3.87
CA ASP A 88 8.51 10.52 -5.24
C ASP A 88 7.89 9.13 -5.50
N GLY A 89 7.69 8.38 -4.41
CA GLY A 89 7.12 7.04 -4.44
C GLY A 89 5.59 7.03 -4.45
N ALA A 90 5.03 5.82 -4.33
CA ALA A 90 3.61 5.58 -4.19
C ALA A 90 3.33 4.63 -3.03
N ILE A 91 2.27 4.92 -2.26
CA ILE A 91 1.74 4.01 -1.25
C ILE A 91 0.44 3.43 -1.80
N TRP A 92 0.28 2.12 -1.74
CA TRP A 92 -0.98 1.43 -1.97
C TRP A 92 -1.45 0.81 -0.67
N VAL A 93 -2.60 1.26 -0.16
CA VAL A 93 -3.24 0.65 1.00
C VAL A 93 -4.38 -0.24 0.51
N VAL A 94 -4.23 -1.54 0.72
CA VAL A 94 -5.23 -2.56 0.38
C VAL A 94 -6.08 -2.83 1.62
N VAL A 95 -7.40 -2.75 1.45
CA VAL A 95 -8.41 -3.00 2.48
C VAL A 95 -9.50 -3.91 1.95
N TRP A 96 -10.28 -4.50 2.85
CA TRP A 96 -11.49 -5.22 2.51
C TRP A 96 -12.55 -4.29 1.91
N LYS A 97 -13.32 -4.80 0.95
CA LYS A 97 -14.57 -4.17 0.53
C LYS A 97 -15.59 -4.22 1.66
N LYS A 98 -16.52 -3.25 1.66
CA LYS A 98 -17.51 -3.07 2.73
C LYS A 98 -18.23 -4.36 3.11
N ASP A 99 -18.70 -5.13 2.12
CA ASP A 99 -19.47 -6.36 2.35
C ASP A 99 -18.61 -7.55 2.82
N HIS A 100 -17.28 -7.40 2.79
CA HIS A 100 -16.30 -8.40 3.20
C HIS A 100 -15.46 -7.95 4.40
N LEU A 101 -15.72 -6.76 4.96
CA LEU A 101 -14.93 -6.15 6.00
C LEU A 101 -15.15 -6.88 7.34
N PRO A 102 -14.12 -7.55 7.89
CA PRO A 102 -14.24 -8.15 9.22
C PRO A 102 -14.32 -7.07 10.30
N PRO A 103 -15.04 -7.31 11.41
CA PRO A 103 -15.06 -6.40 12.54
C PRO A 103 -13.65 -6.10 13.08
N GLY A 104 -13.36 -4.83 13.39
CA GLY A 104 -12.09 -4.39 13.94
C GLY A 104 -10.94 -4.25 12.93
N VAL A 105 -11.13 -4.63 11.67
CA VAL A 105 -10.13 -4.43 10.62
C VAL A 105 -10.30 -3.05 9.99
N LEU A 106 -9.19 -2.43 9.57
CA LEU A 106 -9.17 -1.13 8.93
C LEU A 106 -10.14 -1.05 7.75
N SER A 107 -11.14 -0.18 7.86
CA SER A 107 -12.04 0.16 6.77
C SER A 107 -11.40 1.17 5.80
N TRP A 108 -11.97 1.30 4.61
CA TRP A 108 -11.53 2.33 3.67
C TRP A 108 -11.75 3.75 4.17
N ASP A 109 -12.90 4.03 4.79
CA ASP A 109 -13.19 5.36 5.32
C ASP A 109 -12.17 5.78 6.40
N GLU A 110 -11.76 4.83 7.25
CA GLU A 110 -10.71 5.06 8.23
C GLU A 110 -9.35 5.26 7.56
N ALA A 111 -8.99 4.42 6.58
CA ALA A 111 -7.76 4.56 5.82
C ALA A 111 -7.67 5.94 5.15
N GLN A 112 -8.74 6.40 4.50
CA GLN A 112 -8.84 7.74 3.93
C GLN A 112 -8.67 8.82 4.98
N ARG A 113 -9.43 8.72 6.09
CA ARG A 113 -9.39 9.69 7.19
C ARG A 113 -7.97 9.88 7.70
N VAL A 114 -7.23 8.79 7.95
CA VAL A 114 -5.86 8.88 8.49
C VAL A 114 -4.84 9.30 7.44
N MET A 115 -4.90 8.75 6.22
CA MET A 115 -3.93 9.08 5.17
C MET A 115 -4.02 10.53 4.74
N LEU A 116 -5.24 11.11 4.66
CA LEU A 116 -5.45 12.50 4.26
C LEU A 116 -5.08 13.51 5.36
N THR A 117 -4.79 13.06 6.58
CA THR A 117 -4.13 13.93 7.58
C THR A 117 -2.62 14.10 7.33
N THR A 118 -2.06 13.33 6.40
CA THR A 118 -0.64 13.39 6.03
C THR A 118 -0.43 14.28 4.79
N PRO A 119 0.83 14.56 4.40
CA PRO A 119 1.12 15.27 3.14
C PRO A 119 0.81 14.47 1.85
N TRP A 120 0.26 13.27 1.96
CA TRP A 120 -0.09 12.40 0.84
C TRP A 120 -1.57 12.54 0.50
N VAL A 121 -1.87 12.53 -0.79
CA VAL A 121 -3.23 12.63 -1.33
C VAL A 121 -3.61 11.35 -2.04
N ASP A 122 -4.88 10.98 -2.02
CA ASP A 122 -5.39 9.90 -2.84
C ASP A 122 -5.28 10.27 -4.32
N ASN A 123 -5.09 9.27 -5.17
CA ASN A 123 -4.86 9.48 -6.59
C ASN A 123 -5.58 8.48 -7.49
N LYS A 124 -5.68 7.22 -7.06
CA LYS A 124 -6.28 6.16 -7.85
C LYS A 124 -6.81 5.06 -6.94
N ILE A 125 -7.93 4.47 -7.32
CA ILE A 125 -8.43 3.23 -6.70
C ILE A 125 -8.27 2.09 -7.70
N LEU A 126 -7.86 0.92 -7.21
CA LEU A 126 -7.73 -0.30 -7.99
C LEU A 126 -8.42 -1.45 -7.27
N SER A 127 -9.36 -2.12 -7.94
CA SER A 127 -9.89 -3.39 -7.44
C SER A 127 -8.82 -4.47 -7.59
N LEU A 128 -8.41 -5.12 -6.49
CA LEU A 128 -7.40 -6.18 -6.49
C LEU A 128 -8.02 -7.58 -6.52
N GLY A 129 -9.33 -7.68 -6.35
CA GLY A 129 -10.09 -8.92 -6.37
C GLY A 129 -11.55 -8.67 -6.03
N ASP A 130 -12.29 -9.75 -5.77
CA ASP A 130 -13.69 -9.68 -5.40
C ASP A 130 -13.87 -9.11 -4.00
N GLU A 131 -12.95 -9.41 -3.08
CA GLU A 131 -13.10 -9.07 -1.66
C GLU A 131 -12.29 -7.83 -1.24
N VAL A 132 -11.30 -7.40 -2.04
CA VAL A 132 -10.36 -6.33 -1.66
C VAL A 132 -10.12 -5.32 -2.78
N TYR A 133 -9.77 -4.10 -2.39
CA TYR A 133 -9.32 -3.06 -3.29
C TYR A 133 -8.25 -2.22 -2.62
N ALA A 134 -7.52 -1.45 -3.42
CA ALA A 134 -6.43 -0.61 -2.96
C ALA A 134 -6.63 0.84 -3.36
N THR A 135 -6.32 1.74 -2.45
CA THR A 135 -6.17 3.17 -2.75
C THR A 135 -4.69 3.49 -2.89
N ARG A 136 -4.34 4.16 -3.98
CA ARG A 136 -3.04 4.76 -4.23
C ARG A 136 -3.00 6.15 -3.61
N TYR A 137 -1.96 6.40 -2.83
CA TYR A 137 -1.58 7.71 -2.33
C TYR A 137 -0.26 8.14 -2.94
N VAL A 138 -0.13 9.43 -3.23
CA VAL A 138 1.11 10.08 -3.67
C VAL A 138 1.30 11.38 -2.92
N ARG A 139 2.55 11.83 -2.77
CA ARG A 139 2.82 13.14 -2.18
C ARG A 139 2.35 14.25 -3.11
N ARG A 140 1.64 15.25 -2.59
CA ARG A 140 1.24 16.42 -3.37
C ARG A 140 2.48 17.17 -3.84
N ARG A 141 2.71 17.24 -5.16
CA ARG A 141 3.70 18.16 -5.73
C ARG A 141 3.18 19.58 -5.52
N ARG A 142 3.95 20.43 -4.83
CA ARG A 142 3.69 21.87 -4.89
C ARG A 142 3.92 22.29 -6.35
N PRO A 143 3.01 23.09 -6.96
CA PRO A 143 3.32 23.67 -8.26
C PRO A 143 4.65 24.42 -8.14
N ALA A 144 5.51 24.29 -9.15
CA ALA A 144 6.69 25.15 -9.23
C ALA A 144 6.19 26.60 -9.15
N LYS A 145 6.79 27.42 -8.28
CA LYS A 145 6.54 28.86 -8.31
C LYS A 145 6.98 29.32 -9.71
N VAL A 146 6.03 29.78 -10.51
CA VAL A 146 6.28 30.53 -11.75
C VAL A 146 6.80 31.91 -11.35
#